data_AF-A0A1A2V2V7-F1
#
_entry.id   AF-A0A1A2V2V7-F1
#
_cell.length_a   1.000
_cell.length_b   1.000
_cell.length_c   1.000
_cell.angle_alpha   90.00
_cell.angle_beta   90.00
_cell.angle_gamma   90.00
#
_symmetry.space_group_name_H-M   'P 1'
#
loop_
_entity.id
_entity.type
_entity.pdbx_description
1 polymer ?
#
loop_
_entity_poly.entity_id
_entity_poly.type
_entity_poly.pdbx_seq_one_letter_code
_entity_poly.pdbx_strand_id
1 'polypeptide(L)'
;MTRKLLLALTFVIALIAPASIPGAFATAHADPIGFPPDWPFYEMQTEQTMCRAMAEGWSRAQIVGAMQQANNQSVTGLNPEQAAKRANMWVDLGRIKYCPGAVAN
;
A
#
# COMPACT_ATOMS: atom_id res chain seq x y z
N MET A 1 -3.32 -5.92 70.24
CA MET A 1 -1.94 -6.42 70.37
C MET A 1 -1.40 -6.72 68.99
N THR A 2 -0.34 -6.01 68.61
CA THR A 2 0.37 -6.05 67.33
C THR A 2 1.16 -7.35 67.17
N ARG A 3 1.07 -7.99 66.00
CA ARG A 3 2.08 -8.97 65.56
C ARG A 3 2.54 -8.63 64.15
N LYS A 4 3.75 -8.07 64.09
CA LYS A 4 4.55 -7.87 62.88
C LYS A 4 4.84 -9.23 62.25
N LEU A 5 4.64 -9.36 60.94
CA LEU A 5 5.47 -10.23 60.12
C LEU A 5 5.97 -9.41 58.93
N LEU A 6 7.30 -9.33 58.84
CA LEU A 6 8.06 -8.70 57.78
C LEU A 6 8.42 -9.75 56.71
N LEU A 7 8.52 -9.25 55.48
CA LEU A 7 9.38 -9.71 54.38
C LEU A 7 9.07 -11.08 53.74
N ALA A 8 8.59 -11.02 52.50
CA ALA A 8 9.14 -11.85 51.43
C ALA A 8 9.00 -11.11 50.08
N LEU A 9 10.15 -10.74 49.51
CA LEU A 9 10.28 -10.33 48.12
C LEU A 9 9.90 -11.49 47.20
N THR A 10 9.04 -11.24 46.22
CA THR A 10 9.10 -11.93 44.93
C THR A 10 8.86 -10.94 43.81
N PHE A 11 9.95 -10.37 43.29
CA PHE A 11 10.03 -9.81 41.96
C PHE A 11 9.87 -10.96 40.96
N VAL A 12 8.70 -11.11 40.35
CA VAL A 12 8.54 -11.95 39.15
C VAL A 12 8.49 -11.00 37.96
N ILE A 13 9.66 -10.76 37.40
CA ILE A 13 9.81 -10.18 36.06
C ILE A 13 9.43 -11.30 35.09
N ALA A 14 8.18 -11.30 34.61
CA ALA A 14 7.80 -12.08 33.45
C ALA A 14 8.28 -11.33 32.19
N LEU A 15 9.54 -11.58 31.81
CA LEU A 15 10.05 -11.27 30.49
C LEU A 15 9.56 -12.35 29.50
N ILE A 16 9.38 -11.92 28.24
CA ILE A 16 9.26 -12.70 26.99
C ILE A 16 7.93 -13.47 26.83
N ALA A 17 7.06 -13.21 25.85
CA ALA A 17 7.27 -12.73 24.49
C ALA A 17 6.10 -11.84 24.03
N PRO A 18 6.32 -10.74 23.27
CA PRO A 18 5.31 -10.37 22.31
C PRO A 18 5.25 -11.52 21.30
N ALA A 19 4.16 -12.29 21.34
CA ALA A 19 3.74 -13.06 20.19
C ALA A 19 3.80 -12.10 19.02
N SER A 20 4.71 -12.36 18.08
CA SER A 20 4.82 -11.66 16.82
C SER A 20 3.51 -11.88 16.08
N ILE A 21 2.56 -10.99 16.34
CA ILE A 21 1.41 -10.78 15.47
C ILE A 21 2.04 -10.52 14.10
N PRO A 22 1.78 -11.35 13.07
CA PRO A 22 2.14 -10.98 11.71
C PRO A 22 1.16 -9.88 11.30
N GLY A 23 1.47 -8.67 11.74
CA GLY A 23 0.58 -7.53 11.72
C GLY A 23 1.35 -6.25 12.00
N ALA A 24 2.49 -6.06 11.33
CA ALA A 24 3.22 -4.79 11.38
C ALA A 24 4.26 -4.67 10.26
N PHE A 25 3.85 -4.77 8.99
CA PHE A 25 4.57 -4.10 7.90
C PHE A 25 3.59 -3.55 6.88
N ALA A 26 2.61 -2.76 7.34
CA ALA A 26 2.11 -1.70 6.49
C ALA A 26 3.18 -0.61 6.55
N THR A 27 4.15 -0.70 5.66
CA THR A 27 5.05 0.42 5.36
C THR A 27 4.18 1.61 5.03
N ALA A 28 4.06 2.56 5.95
CA ALA A 28 3.46 3.85 5.66
C ALA A 28 4.29 4.45 4.51
N HIS A 29 3.74 4.43 3.29
CA HIS A 29 4.45 4.84 2.09
C HIS A 29 4.89 6.30 2.26
N ALA A 30 6.20 6.51 2.28
CA ALA A 30 6.80 7.82 2.56
C ALA A 30 6.60 8.83 1.43
N ASP A 31 6.24 8.36 0.22
CA ASP A 31 5.93 9.21 -0.92
C ASP A 31 4.55 8.87 -1.49
N PRO A 32 3.67 9.88 -1.71
CA PRO A 32 2.41 9.66 -2.39
C PRO A 32 2.64 9.24 -3.84
N ILE A 33 1.93 8.20 -4.29
CA ILE A 33 1.91 7.85 -5.70
C ILE A 33 1.17 8.92 -6.51
N GLY A 34 1.87 9.55 -7.46
CA GLY A 34 1.31 10.56 -8.35
C GLY A 34 1.25 10.06 -9.79
N PHE A 35 0.09 10.22 -10.42
CA PHE A 35 -0.09 10.02 -11.85
C PHE A 35 -0.34 11.37 -12.53
N PRO A 36 0.19 11.60 -13.76
CA PRO A 36 -0.18 12.77 -14.52
C PRO A 36 -1.68 12.72 -14.88
N PRO A 37 -2.35 13.87 -15.06
CA PRO A 37 -3.80 13.91 -15.30
C PRO A 37 -4.24 13.26 -16.61
N ASP A 38 -3.30 13.10 -17.52
CA ASP A 38 -3.39 12.53 -18.85
C ASP A 38 -2.52 11.27 -19.00
N TRP A 39 -2.28 10.57 -17.87
CA TRP A 39 -1.59 9.28 -17.79
C TRP A 39 -1.94 8.26 -18.89
N PRO A 40 -3.18 8.16 -19.44
CA PRO A 40 -3.45 7.20 -20.50
C PRO A 40 -2.62 7.42 -21.78
N PHE A 41 -2.05 8.62 -21.97
CA PHE A 41 -1.21 8.95 -23.13
C PHE A 41 0.28 8.68 -22.89
N TYR A 42 0.67 8.32 -21.66
CA TYR A 42 2.06 8.06 -21.28
C TYR A 42 2.21 6.62 -20.76
N GLU A 43 2.00 5.64 -21.64
CA GLU A 43 2.02 4.20 -21.34
C GLU A 43 3.23 3.81 -20.47
N MET A 44 4.44 3.97 -21.01
CA MET A 44 5.67 3.57 -20.33
C MET A 44 5.88 4.24 -18.96
N GLN A 45 5.57 5.54 -18.83
CA GLN A 45 5.77 6.27 -17.56
C GLN A 45 4.78 5.82 -16.50
N THR A 46 3.51 5.68 -16.89
CA THR A 46 2.44 5.25 -16.00
C THR A 46 2.71 3.83 -15.52
N GLU A 47 3.15 2.95 -16.42
CA GLU A 47 3.53 1.58 -16.09
C GLU A 47 4.69 1.53 -15.10
N GLN A 48 5.76 2.30 -15.32
CA GLN A 48 6.88 2.38 -14.37
C GLN A 48 6.42 2.89 -12.99
N THR A 49 5.52 3.87 -12.97
CA THR A 49 4.96 4.42 -11.72
C THR A 49 4.14 3.37 -10.97
N MET A 50 3.27 2.64 -11.67
CA MET A 50 2.50 1.53 -11.09
C MET A 50 3.40 0.40 -10.60
N CYS A 51 4.41 0.06 -11.40
CA CYS A 51 5.42 -0.93 -11.09
C CYS A 51 6.12 -0.64 -9.76
N ARG A 52 6.60 0.59 -9.61
CA ARG A 52 7.19 1.08 -8.36
C ARG A 52 6.18 0.98 -7.20
N ALA A 53 4.93 1.38 -7.42
CA ALA A 53 3.87 1.29 -6.42
C ALA A 53 3.68 -0.15 -5.91
N MET A 54 3.59 -1.11 -6.84
CA MET A 54 3.42 -2.52 -6.47
C MET A 54 4.62 -3.04 -5.69
N ALA A 55 5.84 -2.66 -6.10
CA ALA A 55 7.06 -3.04 -5.38
C ALA A 55 7.15 -2.40 -3.99
N GLU A 56 6.63 -1.18 -3.82
CA GLU A 56 6.51 -0.50 -2.53
C GLU A 56 5.41 -1.10 -1.63
N GLY A 57 4.55 -1.97 -2.18
CA GLY A 57 3.50 -2.67 -1.45
C GLY A 57 2.12 -2.02 -1.53
N TRP A 58 1.91 -1.06 -2.43
CA TRP A 58 0.60 -0.43 -2.64
C TRP A 58 -0.41 -1.47 -3.14
N SER A 59 -1.63 -1.40 -2.62
CA SER A 59 -2.71 -2.27 -3.07
C SER A 59 -3.24 -1.87 -4.44
N ARG A 60 -3.82 -2.84 -5.17
CA ARG A 60 -4.46 -2.60 -6.46
C ARG A 60 -5.51 -1.49 -6.38
N ALA A 61 -6.32 -1.48 -5.32
CA ALA A 61 -7.36 -0.49 -5.11
C ALA A 61 -6.79 0.92 -4.91
N GLN A 62 -5.67 1.07 -4.19
CA GLN A 62 -5.03 2.36 -4.00
C GLN A 62 -4.42 2.90 -5.30
N ILE A 63 -3.75 2.03 -6.08
CA ILE A 63 -3.17 2.42 -7.37
C ILE A 63 -4.27 2.87 -8.34
N VAL A 64 -5.32 2.07 -8.49
CA VAL A 64 -6.47 2.39 -9.34
C VAL A 64 -7.17 3.67 -8.88
N GLY A 65 -7.35 3.83 -7.56
CA GLY A 65 -7.93 5.03 -6.97
C GLY A 65 -7.12 6.28 -7.28
N ALA A 66 -5.79 6.21 -7.18
CA ALA A 66 -4.89 7.32 -7.52
C ALA A 66 -4.97 7.67 -9.02
N MET A 67 -4.99 6.69 -9.92
CA MET A 67 -5.14 6.91 -11.37
C MET A 67 -6.51 7.51 -11.71
N GLN A 68 -7.57 7.06 -11.06
CA GLN A 68 -8.92 7.59 -11.24
C GLN A 68 -9.01 9.03 -10.73
N GLN A 69 -8.43 9.34 -9.57
CA GLN A 69 -8.42 10.68 -8.99
C GLN A 69 -7.59 11.67 -9.81
N ALA A 70 -6.47 11.22 -10.38
CA ALA A 70 -5.63 12.04 -11.24
C ALA A 70 -6.31 12.35 -12.59
N ASN A 71 -7.11 11.42 -13.12
CA ASN A 71 -7.67 11.52 -14.47
C ASN A 71 -8.45 12.83 -14.70
N ASN A 72 -7.99 13.61 -15.66
CA ASN A 72 -8.71 14.77 -16.15
C ASN A 72 -9.61 14.40 -17.34
N GLN A 73 -10.91 14.28 -17.10
CA GLN A 73 -11.89 13.90 -18.12
C GLN A 73 -11.92 14.87 -19.32
N SER A 74 -11.63 16.16 -19.14
CA SER A 74 -11.63 17.10 -20.28
C SER A 74 -10.46 16.87 -21.24
N VAL A 75 -9.40 16.20 -20.79
CA VAL A 75 -8.21 15.87 -21.58
C VAL A 75 -8.29 14.44 -22.11
N THR A 76 -8.66 13.48 -21.27
CA THR A 76 -8.66 12.06 -21.62
C THR A 76 -9.95 11.58 -22.27
N GLY A 77 -11.06 12.31 -22.09
CA GLY A 77 -12.40 11.87 -22.45
C GLY A 77 -12.95 10.71 -21.60
N LEU A 78 -12.19 10.24 -20.60
CA LEU A 78 -12.58 9.14 -19.74
C LEU A 78 -13.37 9.66 -18.55
N ASN A 79 -14.61 9.21 -18.41
CA ASN A 79 -15.35 9.43 -17.17
C ASN A 79 -14.72 8.62 -16.01
N PRO A 80 -15.10 8.87 -14.75
CA PRO A 80 -14.46 8.22 -13.60
C PRO A 80 -14.51 6.68 -13.64
N GLU A 81 -15.62 6.09 -14.10
CA GLU A 81 -15.75 4.64 -14.22
C GLU A 81 -14.87 4.06 -15.33
N GLN A 82 -14.79 4.74 -16.47
CA GLN A 82 -13.92 4.36 -17.59
C GLN A 82 -12.44 4.48 -17.21
N ALA A 83 -12.07 5.54 -16.50
CA ALA A 83 -10.72 5.74 -15.98
C ALA A 83 -10.33 4.61 -15.00
N ALA A 84 -11.22 4.27 -14.05
CA ALA A 84 -10.99 3.16 -13.13
C ALA A 84 -10.90 1.80 -13.85
N LYS A 85 -11.73 1.54 -14.86
CA LYS A 85 -11.65 0.31 -15.67
C LYS A 85 -10.34 0.22 -16.43
N ARG A 86 -9.90 1.33 -17.06
CA ARG A 86 -8.62 1.36 -17.78
C ARG A 86 -7.43 1.21 -16.83
N ALA A 87 -7.46 1.87 -15.67
CA ALA A 87 -6.45 1.73 -14.64
C ALA A 87 -6.34 0.28 -14.14
N ASN A 88 -7.48 -0.39 -13.89
CA ASN A 88 -7.48 -1.82 -13.52
C ASN A 88 -6.82 -2.70 -14.60
N MET A 89 -7.18 -2.49 -15.87
CA MET A 89 -6.57 -3.20 -17.00
C MET A 89 -5.06 -2.97 -17.04
N TRP A 90 -4.62 -1.74 -16.79
CA TRP A 90 -3.20 -1.42 -16.76
C TRP A 90 -2.52 -2.11 -15.59
N VAL A 91 -3.09 -2.14 -14.38
CA VAL A 91 -2.51 -2.90 -13.26
C VAL A 91 -2.36 -4.38 -13.61
N ASP A 92 -3.34 -4.97 -14.30
CA ASP A 92 -3.27 -6.37 -14.74
C ASP A 92 -2.19 -6.59 -15.80
N LEU A 93 -2.07 -5.68 -16.78
CA LEU A 93 -1.04 -5.73 -17.83
C LEU A 93 0.36 -5.41 -17.29
N GLY A 94 0.49 -4.42 -16.43
CA GLY A 94 1.70 -3.98 -15.77
C GLY A 94 2.36 -5.13 -15.01
N ARG A 95 1.57 -5.90 -14.28
CA ARG A 95 2.02 -7.12 -13.59
C ARG A 95 2.64 -8.16 -14.54
N ILE A 96 2.08 -8.34 -15.74
CA ILE A 96 2.49 -9.39 -16.67
C ILE A 96 3.66 -8.92 -17.57
N LYS A 97 3.56 -7.72 -18.11
CA LYS A 97 4.42 -7.24 -19.21
C LYS A 97 5.63 -6.46 -18.72
N TYR A 98 5.51 -5.71 -17.62
CA TYR A 98 6.53 -4.72 -17.22
C TYR A 98 7.08 -4.92 -15.81
N CYS A 99 6.34 -5.63 -14.95
CA CYS A 99 6.70 -5.92 -13.57
C CYS A 99 6.60 -7.39 -13.20
N PRO A 100 7.41 -8.27 -13.84
CA PRO A 100 7.43 -9.68 -13.46
C PRO A 100 7.89 -9.81 -11.99
N GLY A 101 7.00 -10.31 -11.14
CA GLY A 101 7.27 -10.55 -9.71
C GLY A 101 6.83 -9.45 -8.75
N ALA A 102 6.37 -8.28 -9.23
CA ALA A 102 5.73 -7.29 -8.36
C ALA A 102 4.26 -7.68 -8.14
N VAL A 103 3.84 -7.77 -6.88
CA VAL A 103 2.46 -8.11 -6.50
C VAL A 103 1.86 -6.91 -5.80
N ALA A 104 0.79 -6.34 -6.36
CA ALA A 104 -0.03 -5.39 -5.61
C ALA A 104 -0.71 -6.15 -4.47
N ASN A 105 -0.52 -5.69 -3.22
CA ASN A 105 -1.09 -6.33 -2.03
C ASN A 105 -2.61 -6.22 -1.95
#